data_AF-A0A191ZVY7-F1
#
_entry.id   AF-A0A191ZVY7-F1
#
_cell.length_a   1.000
_cell.length_b   1.000
_cell.length_c   1.000
_cell.angle_alpha   90.00
_cell.angle_beta   90.00
_cell.angle_gamma   90.00
#
_symmetry.space_group_name_H-M   'P 1'
#
loop_
_entity.id
_entity.type
_entity.pdbx_description
1 polymer ?
#
loop_
_entity_poly.entity_id
_entity_poly.type
_entity_poly.pdbx_seq_one_letter_code
_entity_poly.pdbx_strand_id
1 'polypeptide(L)'
;MKTENQTKKNTKNSELRQKLSSMDTAKMTPQQIKEATGYKATRNALIKFLHQEAIPFRDPRTGLKPRPGGTRDKLSGIDTSNMTINQIHTFLEGKVKVQSLRMICLYYGIPYKKEANRV
;
A
#
# COMPACT_ATOMS: atom_id res chain seq x y z
N MET A 1 0.42 -27.06 -14.56
CA MET A 1 -0.90 -26.78 -13.96
C MET A 1 -0.85 -25.49 -13.12
N LYS A 2 -1.07 -24.30 -13.71
CA LYS A 2 -1.12 -23.00 -12.99
C LYS A 2 -2.29 -22.09 -13.45
N THR A 3 -3.14 -22.58 -14.35
CA THR A 3 -4.05 -21.76 -15.16
C THR A 3 -5.37 -21.41 -14.47
N GLU A 4 -5.93 -22.28 -13.62
CA GLU A 4 -7.25 -22.04 -13.00
C GLU A 4 -7.26 -21.00 -11.87
N ASN A 5 -6.15 -20.84 -11.16
CA ASN A 5 -6.08 -19.88 -10.05
C ASN A 5 -5.89 -18.43 -10.53
N GLN A 6 -5.32 -18.24 -11.72
CA GLN A 6 -5.15 -16.90 -12.30
C GLN A 6 -6.44 -16.37 -12.90
N THR A 7 -7.22 -17.20 -13.59
CA THR A 7 -8.53 -16.83 -14.16
C THR A 7 -9.53 -16.44 -13.08
N LYS A 8 -9.69 -17.24 -12.01
CA LYS A 8 -10.59 -16.91 -10.88
C LYS A 8 -10.23 -15.61 -10.16
N LYS A 9 -8.94 -15.27 -10.10
CA LYS A 9 -8.47 -14.01 -9.49
C LYS A 9 -8.78 -12.81 -10.38
N ASN A 10 -8.67 -12.97 -11.71
CA ASN A 10 -8.97 -11.90 -12.66
C ASN A 10 -10.47 -11.58 -12.70
N THR A 11 -11.34 -12.59 -12.71
CA THR A 11 -12.81 -12.40 -12.69
C THR A 11 -13.30 -11.72 -11.41
N LYS A 12 -12.77 -12.09 -10.24
CA LYS A 12 -13.13 -11.44 -8.97
C LYS A 12 -12.68 -9.98 -8.90
N ASN A 13 -11.52 -9.68 -9.50
CA ASN A 13 -11.04 -8.31 -9.58
C ASN A 13 -11.88 -7.46 -10.54
N SER A 14 -12.37 -8.02 -11.66
CA SER A 14 -13.22 -7.28 -12.59
C SER A 14 -14.59 -6.94 -11.99
N GLU A 15 -15.21 -7.86 -11.24
CA GLU A 15 -16.47 -7.59 -10.52
C GLU A 15 -16.32 -6.50 -9.46
N LEU A 16 -15.20 -6.54 -8.72
CA LEU A 16 -14.90 -5.50 -7.73
C LEU A 16 -14.73 -4.14 -8.40
N ARG A 17 -14.02 -4.06 -9.53
CA ARG A 17 -13.87 -2.79 -10.28
C ARG A 17 -15.21 -2.21 -10.70
N GLN A 18 -16.10 -3.02 -11.25
CA GLN A 18 -17.43 -2.57 -11.68
C GLN A 18 -18.26 -2.01 -10.51
N LYS A 19 -18.17 -2.63 -9.33
CA LYS A 19 -18.83 -2.09 -8.13
C LYS A 19 -18.21 -0.76 -7.71
N LEU A 20 -16.88 -0.64 -7.74
CA LEU A 20 -16.16 0.55 -7.32
C LEU A 20 -16.35 1.73 -8.28
N SER A 21 -16.54 1.50 -9.58
CA SER A 21 -16.75 2.58 -10.56
C SER A 21 -18.05 3.35 -10.33
N SER A 22 -19.03 2.74 -9.66
CA SER A 22 -20.32 3.37 -9.36
C SER A 22 -20.35 4.04 -7.99
N MET A 23 -19.20 4.15 -7.30
CA MET A 23 -19.11 4.65 -5.93
C MET A 23 -18.16 5.83 -5.82
N ASP A 24 -18.49 6.80 -4.96
CA ASP A 24 -17.58 7.87 -4.56
C ASP A 24 -16.58 7.37 -3.51
N THR A 25 -15.69 6.48 -3.96
CA THR A 25 -14.69 5.81 -3.11
C THR A 25 -13.74 6.79 -2.42
N ALA A 26 -13.49 7.96 -3.02
CA ALA A 26 -12.61 8.99 -2.49
C ALA A 26 -13.02 9.49 -1.09
N LYS A 27 -14.31 9.47 -0.77
CA LYS A 27 -14.84 9.89 0.55
C LYS A 27 -14.97 8.75 1.55
N MET A 28 -14.77 7.51 1.11
CA MET A 28 -15.00 6.31 1.89
C MET A 28 -13.69 5.73 2.43
N THR A 29 -13.73 5.23 3.66
CA THR A 29 -12.63 4.46 4.23
C THR A 29 -12.55 3.07 3.61
N PRO A 30 -11.37 2.41 3.59
CA PRO A 30 -11.25 1.03 3.10
C PRO A 30 -12.20 0.05 3.79
N GLN A 31 -12.60 0.32 5.04
CA GLN A 31 -13.58 -0.50 5.75
C GLN A 31 -14.99 -0.32 5.17
N GLN A 32 -15.43 0.92 4.95
CA GLN A 32 -16.72 1.21 4.33
C GLN A 32 -16.79 0.67 2.89
N ILE A 33 -15.70 0.80 2.12
CA ILE A 33 -15.61 0.23 0.78
C ILE A 33 -15.74 -1.30 0.83
N LYS A 34 -15.08 -1.95 1.79
CA LYS A 34 -15.16 -3.41 1.96
C LYS A 34 -16.59 -3.87 2.25
N GLU A 35 -17.28 -3.17 3.15
CA GLU A 35 -18.66 -3.47 3.53
C GLU A 35 -19.62 -3.27 2.35
N ALA A 36 -19.53 -2.13 1.66
CA ALA A 36 -20.40 -1.81 0.53
C ALA A 36 -20.20 -2.73 -0.69
N THR A 37 -18.98 -3.20 -0.93
CA THR A 37 -18.69 -4.12 -2.06
C THR A 37 -18.93 -5.58 -1.71
N GLY A 38 -19.05 -5.92 -0.43
CA GLY A 38 -19.09 -7.30 0.07
C GLY A 38 -17.75 -8.03 -0.12
N TYR A 39 -16.62 -7.30 -0.12
CA TYR A 39 -15.33 -7.87 -0.46
C TYR A 39 -14.86 -8.86 0.61
N LYS A 40 -14.73 -10.14 0.22
CA LYS A 40 -14.48 -11.25 1.16
C LYS A 40 -13.05 -11.28 1.72
N ALA A 41 -12.08 -10.65 1.04
CA ALA A 41 -10.69 -10.71 1.47
C ALA A 41 -10.40 -9.73 2.64
N THR A 42 -9.15 -9.73 3.11
CA THR A 42 -8.74 -8.83 4.20
C THR A 42 -8.79 -7.36 3.76
N ARG A 43 -8.96 -6.44 4.73
CA ARG A 43 -8.90 -4.99 4.45
C ARG A 43 -7.57 -4.59 3.80
N ASN A 44 -6.48 -5.23 4.19
CA ASN A 44 -5.14 -4.96 3.62
C ASN A 44 -5.04 -5.41 2.15
N ALA A 45 -5.68 -6.53 1.79
CA ALA A 45 -5.75 -6.96 0.39
C ALA A 45 -6.55 -5.96 -0.46
N LEU A 46 -7.66 -5.43 0.07
CA LEU A 46 -8.42 -4.36 -0.58
C LEU A 46 -7.59 -3.09 -0.77
N ILE A 47 -6.91 -2.62 0.29
CA ILE A 47 -6.02 -1.44 0.20
C ILE A 47 -4.97 -1.63 -0.89
N LYS A 48 -4.32 -2.81 -0.92
CA LYS A 48 -3.33 -3.13 -1.95
C LYS A 48 -3.94 -3.05 -3.35
N PHE A 49 -5.15 -3.59 -3.53
CA PHE A 49 -5.88 -3.52 -4.80
C PHE A 49 -6.20 -2.06 -5.19
N LEU A 50 -6.77 -1.27 -4.27
CA LEU A 50 -7.08 0.14 -4.53
C LEU A 50 -5.84 0.93 -4.97
N HIS A 51 -4.69 0.70 -4.33
CA HIS A 51 -3.42 1.31 -4.75
C HIS A 51 -2.93 0.82 -6.11
N GLN A 52 -3.02 -0.49 -6.39
CA GLN A 52 -2.63 -1.06 -7.69
C GLN A 52 -3.46 -0.48 -8.84
N GLU A 53 -4.73 -0.17 -8.55
CA GLU A 53 -5.68 0.36 -9.51
C GLU A 53 -5.80 1.89 -9.51
N ALA A 54 -4.95 2.57 -8.73
CA ALA A 54 -5.00 4.02 -8.55
C ALA A 54 -6.41 4.56 -8.18
N ILE A 55 -7.20 3.76 -7.47
CA ILE A 55 -8.54 4.14 -7.02
C ILE A 55 -8.39 5.00 -5.74
N PRO A 56 -8.91 6.23 -5.73
CA PRO A 56 -8.81 7.10 -4.56
C PRO A 56 -9.68 6.58 -3.42
N PHE A 57 -9.21 6.74 -2.18
CA PHE A 57 -10.00 6.43 -0.99
C PHE A 57 -9.61 7.32 0.20
N ARG A 58 -10.54 7.49 1.14
CA ARG A 58 -10.28 8.24 2.37
C ARG A 58 -9.50 7.38 3.34
N ASP A 59 -8.19 7.56 3.41
CA ASP A 59 -7.43 6.95 4.50
C ASP A 59 -7.52 7.81 5.77
N PRO A 60 -8.08 7.32 6.88
CA PRO A 60 -8.08 8.09 8.13
C PRO A 60 -6.66 8.36 8.67
N ARG A 61 -5.62 7.72 8.12
CA ARG A 61 -4.23 7.96 8.47
C ARG A 61 -3.52 8.98 7.57
N THR A 62 -4.08 9.32 6.41
CA THR A 62 -3.50 10.39 5.58
C THR A 62 -3.74 11.73 6.27
N GLY A 63 -2.69 12.56 6.37
CA GLY A 63 -2.73 13.82 7.11
C GLY A 63 -2.42 13.73 8.61
N LEU A 64 -2.39 12.53 9.21
CA LEU A 64 -1.88 12.40 10.58
C LEU A 64 -0.37 12.69 10.59
N LYS A 65 0.06 13.54 11.54
CA LYS A 65 1.48 13.73 11.82
C LYS A 65 2.12 12.36 12.10
N PRO A 66 3.35 12.12 11.60
CA PRO A 66 4.09 10.92 11.96
C PRO A 66 4.08 10.75 13.49
N ARG A 67 3.89 9.52 13.97
CA ARG A 67 4.09 9.25 15.40
C ARG A 67 5.55 9.58 15.73
N PRO A 68 5.83 10.43 16.75
CA PRO A 68 7.19 10.74 17.15
C PRO A 68 8.01 9.48 17.41
N GLY A 69 9.22 9.42 16.85
CA GLY A 69 10.12 8.27 16.93
C GLY A 69 9.76 7.08 16.04
N GLY A 70 8.64 7.13 15.31
CA GLY A 70 8.26 6.13 14.32
C GLY A 70 9.13 6.19 13.06
N THR A 71 9.10 5.13 12.25
CA THR A 71 9.89 5.07 11.00
C THR A 71 9.63 6.25 10.07
N ARG A 72 8.36 6.65 9.88
CA ARG A 72 8.03 7.81 9.05
C ARG A 72 8.61 9.11 9.60
N ASP A 73 8.58 9.27 10.92
CA ASP A 73 9.10 10.46 11.62
C ASP A 73 10.60 10.58 11.40
N LYS A 74 11.33 9.48 11.64
CA LYS A 74 12.78 9.40 11.42
C LYS A 74 13.21 9.65 9.97
N LEU A 75 12.38 9.30 8.99
CA LEU A 75 12.69 9.50 7.57
C LEU A 75 12.21 10.86 7.04
N SER A 76 11.38 11.60 7.79
CA SER A 76 10.75 12.83 7.30
C SER A 76 11.72 14.00 7.08
N GLY A 77 12.91 13.96 7.68
CA GLY A 77 13.97 14.95 7.54
C GLY A 77 15.16 14.51 6.68
N ILE A 78 15.07 13.37 5.99
CA ILE A 78 16.20 12.75 5.30
C ILE A 78 15.88 12.57 3.83
N ASP A 79 16.81 12.98 2.97
CA ASP A 79 16.73 12.63 1.55
C ASP A 79 17.15 11.16 1.35
N THR A 80 16.16 10.29 1.22
CA THR A 80 16.36 8.86 0.99
C THR A 80 16.41 8.48 -0.48
N SER A 81 16.30 9.45 -1.41
CA SER A 81 16.18 9.19 -2.86
C SER A 81 17.32 8.33 -3.42
N ASN A 82 18.54 8.50 -2.89
CA ASN A 82 19.73 7.77 -3.31
C ASN A 82 20.02 6.49 -2.47
N MET A 83 19.22 6.22 -1.44
CA MET A 83 19.39 5.07 -0.56
C MET A 83 18.58 3.88 -1.04
N THR A 84 19.16 2.67 -1.02
CA THR A 84 18.40 1.43 -1.22
C THR A 84 17.59 1.10 0.03
N ILE A 85 16.57 0.24 -0.12
CA ILE A 85 15.74 -0.17 1.02
C ILE A 85 16.54 -0.81 2.16
N ASN A 86 17.64 -1.50 1.82
CA ASN A 86 18.53 -2.12 2.80
C ASN A 86 19.37 -1.06 3.52
N GLN A 87 19.83 -0.02 2.82
CA GLN A 87 20.54 1.10 3.45
C GLN A 87 19.62 1.87 4.40
N ILE A 88 18.36 2.11 4.01
CA ILE A 88 17.36 2.73 4.89
C ILE A 88 17.08 1.81 6.09
N HIS A 89 17.01 0.50 5.89
CA HIS A 89 16.82 -0.47 6.98
C HIS A 89 17.98 -0.44 7.98
N THR A 90 19.22 -0.38 7.51
CA THR A 90 20.41 -0.24 8.36
C THR A 90 20.43 1.10 9.09
N PHE A 91 20.07 2.20 8.42
CA PHE A 91 19.93 3.51 9.05
C PHE A 91 18.91 3.51 10.20
N LEU A 92 17.85 2.71 10.08
CA LEU A 92 16.84 2.53 11.13
C LEU A 92 17.22 1.46 12.17
N GLU A 93 18.49 1.04 12.20
CA GLU A 93 19.05 0.01 13.10
C GLU A 93 18.29 -1.33 13.01
N GLY A 94 17.71 -1.65 11.86
CA GLY A 94 16.94 -2.89 11.67
C GLY A 94 15.68 -3.02 12.53
N LYS A 95 15.20 -1.93 13.16
CA LYS A 95 14.04 -1.93 14.05
C LYS A 95 12.71 -2.24 13.35
N VAL A 96 12.66 -2.20 12.02
CA VAL A 96 11.47 -2.48 11.21
C VAL A 96 11.80 -3.52 10.15
N LYS A 97 10.94 -4.52 9.98
CA LYS A 97 11.07 -5.51 8.90
C LYS A 97 11.15 -4.81 7.54
N VAL A 98 12.07 -5.25 6.67
CA VAL A 98 12.24 -4.71 5.29
C VAL A 98 10.93 -4.66 4.50
N GLN A 99 10.08 -5.68 4.62
CA GLN A 99 8.78 -5.70 3.93
C GLN A 99 7.84 -4.58 4.43
N SER A 100 7.82 -4.33 5.74
CA SER A 100 7.06 -3.23 6.32
C SER A 100 7.65 -1.88 5.93
N LEU A 101 8.98 -1.76 5.87
CA LEU A 101 9.66 -0.55 5.39
C LEU A 101 9.25 -0.20 3.96
N ARG A 102 9.21 -1.19 3.05
CA ARG A 102 8.73 -0.99 1.68
C ARG A 102 7.30 -0.47 1.63
N MET A 103 6.42 -1.05 2.45
CA MET A 103 5.03 -0.60 2.54
C MET A 103 4.93 0.82 3.08
N ILE A 104 5.73 1.19 4.09
CA ILE A 104 5.81 2.55 4.62
C ILE A 104 6.28 3.52 3.54
N CYS A 105 7.37 3.21 2.83
CA CYS A 105 7.87 4.07 1.76
C CYS A 105 6.86 4.24 0.63
N LEU A 106 6.23 3.15 0.18
CA LEU A 106 5.19 3.20 -0.85
C LEU A 106 3.99 4.04 -0.39
N TYR A 107 3.52 3.79 0.84
CA TYR A 107 2.30 4.40 1.37
C TYR A 107 2.45 5.90 1.64
N TYR A 108 3.63 6.32 2.12
CA TYR A 108 3.92 7.73 2.43
C TYR A 108 4.68 8.46 1.31
N GLY A 109 4.86 7.84 0.14
CA GLY A 109 5.56 8.45 -0.98
C GLY A 109 7.03 8.78 -0.69
N ILE A 110 7.69 8.04 0.21
CA ILE A 110 9.10 8.26 0.55
C ILE A 110 9.95 7.66 -0.59
N PRO A 111 10.74 8.48 -1.30
CA PRO A 111 11.54 8.01 -2.42
C PRO A 111 12.68 7.12 -1.92
N TYR A 112 13.02 6.08 -2.68
CA TYR A 112 14.21 5.28 -2.44
C TYR A 112 14.73 4.68 -3.73
N LYS A 113 16.04 4.43 -3.78
CA LYS A 113 16.71 3.79 -4.91
C LYS A 113 16.22 2.35 -5.04
N LYS A 114 15.51 2.06 -6.13
CA LYS A 114 15.19 0.69 -6.52
C LYS A 114 16.47 0.08 -7.08
N GLU A 115 16.91 -1.04 -6.51
CA GLU A 115 17.96 -1.83 -7.16
C GLU A 115 17.39 -2.35 -8.48
N ALA A 116 18.11 -2.07 -9.57
CA ALA A 116 17.84 -2.63 -10.88
C ALA A 116 18.19 -4.12 -10.81
N ASN A 117 17.28 -4.92 -10.24
CA ASN A 117 17.06 -6.34 -10.44
C ASN A 117 16.27 -6.92 -9.26
N ARG A 118 14.98 -7.18 -9.50
CA ARG A 118 14.26 -8.29 -8.90
C ARG A 118 13.46 -8.94 -10.02
N VAL A 119 14.10 -9.92 -10.67
CA VAL A 119 13.40 -11.04 -11.32
C VAL A 119 12.63 -11.81 -10.25
#